data_AF-A0A6L5YV32-F1
#
_entry.id   AF-A0A6L5YV32-F1
#
_cell.length_a   1.000
_cell.length_b   1.000
_cell.length_c   1.000
_cell.angle_alpha   90.00
_cell.angle_beta   90.00
_cell.angle_gamma   90.00
#
_symmetry.space_group_name_H-M   'P 1'
#
loop_
_entity.id
_entity.type
_entity.pdbx_description
1 polymer ?
#
loop_
_entity_poly.entity_id
_entity_poly.type
_entity_poly.pdbx_seq_one_letter_code
_entity_poly.pdbx_strand_id
1 'polypeptide(L)'
;MGSKKVVKQKEKVYSTKKPTNIEDPEAYLKKRPVWAFKQCDLEHEKWSIKNNEAFFDNILSKLISYEGMTWGEIQSASGGKSVGNGTN
;
A
#
# COMPACT_ATOMS: atom_id res chain seq x y z
N MET A 1 -26.19 3.09 47.73
CA MET A 1 -25.32 3.56 46.63
C MET A 1 -23.90 3.69 47.19
N GLY A 2 -23.00 2.77 46.85
CA GLY A 2 -21.64 2.75 47.41
C GLY A 2 -20.72 3.75 46.71
N SER A 3 -20.03 4.58 47.48
CA SER A 3 -19.08 5.57 46.97
C SER A 3 -17.84 4.86 46.40
N LYS A 4 -17.53 5.09 45.12
CA LYS A 4 -16.31 4.55 44.49
C LYS A 4 -15.08 5.23 45.08
N LYS A 5 -14.18 4.43 45.68
CA LYS A 5 -12.85 4.88 46.13
C LYS A 5 -12.03 5.27 44.91
N VAL A 6 -11.62 6.54 44.81
CA VAL A 6 -10.68 7.02 43.78
C VAL A 6 -9.30 7.12 44.42
N VAL A 7 -8.36 6.32 43.91
CA VAL A 7 -6.96 6.34 44.37
C VAL A 7 -6.29 7.58 43.79
N LYS A 8 -5.81 8.49 44.65
CA LYS A 8 -5.05 9.66 44.22
C LYS A 8 -3.65 9.23 43.80
N GLN A 9 -3.39 9.22 42.50
CA GLN A 9 -2.04 9.04 41.97
C GLN A 9 -1.18 10.25 42.36
N LYS A 10 -0.05 9.99 43.03
CA LYS A 10 0.85 11.02 43.60
C LYS A 10 1.74 11.68 42.54
N GLU A 11 2.00 10.99 41.44
CA GLU A 11 2.88 11.43 40.36
C GLU A 11 2.07 11.68 39.08
N LYS A 12 2.23 12.88 38.51
CA LYS A 12 1.77 13.16 37.14
C LYS A 12 2.82 12.61 36.18
N VAL A 13 2.51 11.51 35.52
CA VAL A 13 3.35 10.97 34.44
C VAL A 13 3.17 11.88 33.21
N TYR A 14 4.18 12.69 32.90
CA TYR A 14 4.17 13.59 31.75
C TYR A 14 4.61 12.93 30.43
N SER A 15 4.91 11.63 30.43
CA SER A 15 5.37 10.96 29.22
C SER A 15 4.19 10.57 28.32
N THR A 16 4.00 11.33 27.24
CA THR A 16 3.20 10.86 26.10
C THR A 16 3.93 9.66 25.49
N LYS A 17 3.30 8.49 25.41
CA LYS A 17 3.85 7.34 24.67
C LYS A 17 3.99 7.76 23.21
N LYS A 18 5.22 7.91 22.72
CA LYS A 18 5.49 8.10 21.31
C LYS A 18 5.76 6.73 20.68
N PRO A 19 5.03 6.33 19.63
CA PRO A 19 5.39 5.16 18.84
C PRO A 19 6.83 5.32 18.34
N THR A 20 7.67 4.32 18.59
CA THR A 20 9.01 4.28 18.00
C THR A 20 8.89 3.48 16.71
N ASN A 21 9.22 4.08 15.57
CA ASN A 21 9.27 3.34 14.32
C ASN A 21 10.61 2.58 14.29
N ILE A 22 10.54 1.26 14.42
CA ILE A 22 11.71 0.39 14.45
C ILE A 22 12.26 0.22 13.03
N GLU A 23 11.39 0.28 12.03
CA GLU A 23 11.72 0.14 10.61
C GLU A 23 11.29 1.39 9.85
N ASP A 24 11.99 1.66 8.75
CA ASP A 24 11.63 2.73 7.82
C ASP A 24 10.33 2.35 7.09
N PRO A 25 9.23 3.09 7.29
CA PRO A 25 7.94 2.78 6.66
C PRO A 25 8.00 2.87 5.13
N GLU A 26 8.96 3.60 4.56
CA GLU A 26 9.12 3.76 3.12
C GLU A 26 10.12 2.77 2.51
N ALA A 27 10.66 1.84 3.32
CA ALA A 27 11.61 0.83 2.84
C ALA A 27 11.02 -0.06 1.72
N TYR A 28 9.69 -0.22 1.66
CA TYR A 28 9.02 -0.97 0.60
C TYR A 28 9.18 -0.32 -0.78
N LEU A 29 9.39 1.00 -0.86
CA LEU A 29 9.57 1.71 -2.13
C LEU A 29 10.77 1.19 -2.93
N LYS A 30 11.78 0.65 -2.25
CA LYS A 30 12.99 0.07 -2.85
C LYS A 30 12.82 -1.39 -3.27
N LYS A 31 11.71 -2.04 -2.89
CA LYS A 31 11.43 -3.45 -3.23
C LYS A 31 10.75 -3.52 -4.60
N ARG A 32 10.95 -4.64 -5.29
CA ARG A 32 10.22 -4.99 -6.50
C ARG A 32 8.95 -5.77 -6.15
N PRO A 33 7.88 -5.67 -6.95
CA PRO A 33 6.73 -6.52 -6.79
C PRO A 33 7.12 -7.97 -7.14
N VAL A 34 6.47 -8.93 -6.48
CA VAL A 34 6.72 -10.37 -6.65
C VAL A 34 5.73 -11.05 -7.60
N TRP A 35 4.81 -10.28 -8.19
CA TRP A 35 3.87 -10.79 -9.17
C TRP A 35 4.56 -11.14 -10.51
N ALA A 36 3.94 -12.02 -11.29
CA ALA A 36 4.43 -12.46 -12.60
C ALA A 36 3.27 -12.59 -13.58
N PHE A 37 2.64 -11.46 -13.92
CA PHE A 37 1.58 -11.37 -14.92
C PHE A 37 2.05 -11.83 -16.31
N LYS A 38 3.34 -11.71 -16.64
CA LYS A 38 3.89 -12.28 -17.87
C LYS A 38 3.67 -13.79 -17.98
N GLN A 39 3.57 -14.48 -16.85
CA GLN A 39 3.36 -15.93 -16.76
C GLN A 39 1.92 -16.30 -16.39
N CYS A 40 0.97 -15.36 -16.44
CA CYS A 40 -0.42 -15.67 -16.11
C CYS A 40 -1.05 -16.60 -17.15
N ASP A 41 -1.97 -17.45 -16.69
CA ASP A 41 -2.74 -18.33 -17.55
C ASP A 41 -3.77 -17.51 -18.36
N LEU A 42 -3.61 -17.56 -19.68
CA LEU A 42 -4.46 -16.87 -20.63
C LEU A 42 -5.37 -17.82 -21.41
N GLU A 43 -5.21 -19.13 -21.25
CA GLU A 43 -5.84 -20.14 -22.10
C GLU A 43 -6.98 -20.87 -21.39
N HIS A 44 -7.05 -20.79 -20.06
CA HIS A 44 -8.12 -21.43 -19.31
C HIS A 44 -9.51 -20.83 -19.60
N GLU A 45 -10.43 -21.64 -20.11
CA GLU A 45 -11.79 -21.24 -20.56
C GLU A 45 -12.58 -20.40 -19.53
N LYS A 46 -12.60 -20.80 -18.26
CA LYS A 46 -13.32 -20.09 -17.19
C LYS A 46 -12.50 -19.03 -16.44
N TRP A 47 -11.23 -19.31 -16.17
CA TRP A 47 -10.40 -18.52 -15.25
C TRP A 47 -9.37 -17.63 -15.96
N SER A 48 -9.35 -17.65 -17.30
CA SER A 48 -8.48 -16.76 -18.07
C SER A 48 -8.81 -15.30 -17.79
N ILE A 49 -7.76 -14.51 -17.59
CA ILE A 49 -7.86 -13.07 -17.40
C ILE A 49 -8.41 -12.35 -18.64
N LYS A 50 -8.40 -13.03 -19.81
CA LYS A 50 -9.01 -12.54 -21.06
C LYS A 50 -10.53 -12.41 -20.99
N ASN A 51 -11.18 -13.17 -20.10
CA ASN A 51 -12.64 -13.13 -19.95
C ASN A 51 -13.15 -11.81 -19.35
N ASN A 52 -12.24 -10.93 -18.92
CA ASN A 52 -12.54 -9.58 -18.47
C ASN A 52 -11.92 -8.56 -19.44
N GLU A 53 -12.71 -8.16 -20.44
CA GLU A 53 -12.27 -7.27 -21.53
C GLU A 53 -11.65 -5.95 -21.03
N ALA A 54 -12.25 -5.34 -19.99
CA ALA A 54 -11.77 -4.07 -19.43
C ALA A 54 -10.40 -4.19 -18.75
N PHE A 55 -10.12 -5.34 -18.13
CA PHE A 55 -8.85 -5.60 -17.46
C PHE A 55 -7.74 -5.97 -18.46
N PHE A 56 -8.09 -6.76 -19.49
CA PHE A 56 -7.11 -7.35 -20.39
C PHE A 56 -6.38 -6.33 -21.27
N ASP A 57 -7.10 -5.39 -21.90
CA ASP A 57 -6.51 -4.52 -22.92
C ASP A 57 -5.57 -3.44 -22.36
N ASN A 58 -5.87 -2.89 -21.18
CA ASN A 58 -5.18 -1.70 -20.67
C ASN A 58 -4.40 -1.93 -19.36
N ILE A 59 -4.86 -2.85 -18.52
CA ILE A 59 -4.28 -3.02 -17.17
C ILE A 59 -3.20 -4.09 -17.19
N LEU A 60 -3.43 -5.22 -17.87
CA LEU A 60 -2.48 -6.34 -17.88
C LEU A 60 -1.11 -5.95 -18.48
N SER A 61 -1.11 -5.29 -19.63
CA SER A 61 0.12 -4.83 -20.29
C SER A 61 0.94 -3.87 -19.41
N LYS A 62 0.25 -2.99 -18.69
CA LYS A 62 0.84 -2.05 -17.74
C LYS A 62 1.39 -2.73 -16.49
N LEU A 63 0.72 -3.74 -15.97
CA LEU A 63 1.22 -4.51 -14.83
C LEU A 63 2.43 -5.37 -15.18
N ILE A 64 2.47 -5.93 -16.40
CA ILE A 64 3.63 -6.67 -16.92
C ILE A 64 4.86 -5.75 -17.02
N SER A 65 4.70 -4.51 -17.52
CA SER A 65 5.83 -3.58 -17.63
C SER A 65 6.42 -3.17 -16.27
N TYR A 66 5.64 -3.28 -15.19
CA TYR A 66 6.04 -2.95 -13.83
C TYR A 66 6.77 -4.07 -13.08
N GLU A 67 6.83 -5.30 -13.60
CA GLU A 67 7.52 -6.42 -12.94
C GLU A 67 9.02 -6.16 -12.72
N GLY A 68 9.64 -5.36 -13.60
CA GLY A 68 11.06 -4.97 -13.47
C GLY A 68 11.32 -3.77 -12.57
N MET A 69 10.26 -3.06 -12.15
CA MET A 69 10.33 -1.79 -11.45
C MET A 69 10.14 -1.96 -9.94
N THR A 70 10.67 -1.04 -9.17
CA THR A 70 10.44 -0.95 -7.73
C THR A 70 9.09 -0.28 -7.44
N TRP A 71 8.55 -0.47 -6.23
CA TRP A 71 7.30 0.18 -5.83
C TRP A 71 7.36 1.71 -5.94
N GLY A 72 8.50 2.33 -5.64
CA GLY A 72 8.68 3.78 -5.81
C GLY A 72 8.67 4.24 -7.27
N GLU A 73 9.29 3.47 -8.16
CA GLU A 73 9.26 3.75 -9.60
C GLU A 73 7.84 3.56 -10.16
N ILE A 74 7.13 2.52 -9.74
CA ILE A 74 5.74 2.27 -10.12
C ILE A 74 4.84 3.42 -9.63
N GLN A 75 4.99 3.85 -8.38
CA GLN A 75 4.21 4.95 -7.80
C GLN A 75 4.42 6.27 -8.55
N SER A 76 5.66 6.54 -8.95
CA SER A 76 6.01 7.72 -9.75
C SER A 76 5.43 7.62 -11.17
N ALA A 77 5.54 6.46 -11.82
CA ALA A 77 5.07 6.23 -13.19
C ALA A 77 3.53 6.14 -13.31
N SER A 78 2.83 5.73 -12.24
CA SER A 78 1.38 5.58 -12.22
C SER A 78 0.62 6.87 -11.88
N GLY A 79 1.34 7.99 -11.70
CA GLY A 79 0.73 9.29 -11.43
C GLY A 79 0.33 9.47 -9.97
N GLY A 80 1.10 8.90 -9.04
CA GLY A 80 0.98 9.26 -7.62
C GLY A 80 1.12 10.78 -7.49
N LYS A 81 0.12 11.44 -6.87
CA LYS A 81 -0.04 12.90 -6.74
C LYS A 81 1.29 13.66 -6.79
N SER A 82 1.68 14.05 -8.00
CA SER A 82 2.82 14.93 -8.24
C SER A 82 2.34 16.34 -7.91
N VAL A 83 2.61 16.80 -6.69
CA VAL A 83 2.66 18.23 -6.30
C VAL A 83 1.62 19.08 -7.04
N GLY A 84 0.33 18.85 -6.77
CA GLY A 84 -0.77 19.65 -7.30
C GLY A 84 -1.40 20.46 -6.17
N ASN A 85 -1.31 21.78 -6.27
CA ASN A 85 -2.06 22.69 -5.41
C ASN A 85 -3.55 22.44 -5.65
N GLY A 86 -4.22 21.77 -4.70
CA GLY A 86 -5.62 21.42 -4.84
C GLY A 86 -6.50 22.66 -4.79
N THR A 87 -6.94 23.14 -5.95
CA THR A 87 -8.10 24.04 -6.06
C THR A 87 -9.23 23.24 -6.71
N ASN A 88 -9.98 22.54 -5.88
CA ASN A 88 -11.39 22.22 -6.16
C ASN A 88 -12.26 23.09 -5.26
#